data_AF-A0A8H6UXC6-F1
#
_entry.id   AF-A0A8H6UXC6-F1
#
_cell.length_a   1.000
_cell.length_b   1.000
_cell.length_c   1.000
_cell.angle_alpha   90.00
_cell.angle_beta   90.00
_cell.angle_gamma   90.00
#
_symmetry.space_group_name_H-M   'P 1'
#
loop_
_entity.id
_entity.type
_entity.pdbx_description
1 polymer ?
#
loop_
_entity_poly.entity_id
_entity_poly.type
_entity_poly.pdbx_seq_one_letter_code
_entity_poly.pdbx_strand_id
1 'polypeptide(L)'
;MPALAYLERTLAEVKRFKAELAFNPTHQAENRYPPAAVLYGKSVPTVYGARVWSPDQIRRLDAYDDLAFAAGDGVCLASAAMLPPGYRIIKGGLVKSERGHVGLLGDLEGVGQCLRALVRGRREGVGLGSGQGTSS
;
A
#
# COMPACT_ATOMS: atom_id res chain seq x y z
N MET A 1 -36.44 -1.13 -7.11
CA MET A 1 -35.33 -1.48 -8.02
C MET A 1 -34.10 -1.87 -7.19
N PRO A 2 -33.79 -3.17 -7.05
CA PRO A 2 -32.74 -3.67 -6.15
C PRO A 2 -31.32 -3.19 -6.49
N ALA A 3 -31.05 -2.85 -7.75
CA ALA A 3 -29.73 -2.38 -8.19
C ALA A 3 -29.36 -0.98 -7.66
N LEU A 4 -30.33 -0.06 -7.56
CA LEU A 4 -30.05 1.30 -7.08
C LEU A 4 -29.82 1.30 -5.56
N ALA A 5 -30.64 0.56 -4.81
CA ALA A 5 -30.44 0.39 -3.37
C ALA A 5 -29.11 -0.31 -3.03
N TYR A 6 -28.70 -1.30 -3.85
CA TYR A 6 -27.38 -1.92 -3.74
C TYR A 6 -26.26 -0.90 -3.98
N LEU A 7 -26.35 -0.12 -5.06
CA LEU A 7 -25.35 0.88 -5.41
C LEU A 7 -25.22 1.96 -4.32
N GLU A 8 -26.32 2.51 -3.83
CA GLU A 8 -26.32 3.51 -2.75
C GLU A 8 -25.63 2.98 -1.49
N ARG A 9 -25.98 1.76 -1.06
CA ARG A 9 -25.34 1.11 0.08
C ARG A 9 -23.83 0.94 -0.16
N THR A 10 -23.43 0.37 -1.30
CA THR A 10 -22.02 0.12 -1.60
C THR A 10 -21.23 1.42 -1.68
N LEU A 11 -21.76 2.48 -2.29
CA LEU A 11 -21.08 3.77 -2.35
C LEU A 11 -20.93 4.40 -0.97
N ALA A 12 -21.96 4.33 -0.12
CA ALA A 12 -21.89 4.82 1.25
C ALA A 12 -20.85 4.06 2.08
N GLU A 13 -20.84 2.72 1.99
CA GLU A 13 -19.87 1.85 2.68
C GLU A 13 -18.43 2.13 2.21
N VAL A 14 -18.20 2.19 0.89
CA VAL A 14 -16.88 2.46 0.33
C VAL A 14 -16.40 3.86 0.69
N LYS A 15 -17.29 4.86 0.69
CA LYS A 15 -16.96 6.22 1.12
C LYS A 15 -16.55 6.26 2.59
N ARG A 16 -17.31 5.60 3.47
CA ARG A 16 -16.99 5.51 4.89
C ARG A 16 -15.64 4.80 5.10
N PHE A 17 -15.44 3.65 4.47
CA PHE A 17 -14.19 2.90 4.55
C PHE A 17 -12.98 3.76 4.12
N LYS A 18 -13.08 4.48 2.99
CA LYS A 18 -12.00 5.38 2.54
C LYS A 18 -11.71 6.50 3.54
N ALA A 19 -12.72 7.04 4.21
CA ALA A 19 -12.53 8.06 5.24
C ALA A 19 -11.84 7.49 6.49
N GLU A 20 -12.15 6.25 6.87
CA GLU A 20 -11.55 5.56 8.02
C GLU A 20 -10.08 5.18 7.80
N LEU A 21 -9.63 5.05 6.55
CA LEU A 21 -8.22 4.83 6.20
C LEU A 21 -7.35 6.09 6.35
N ALA A 22 -7.94 7.26 6.59
CA ALA A 22 -7.19 8.50 6.74
C ALA A 22 -6.33 8.47 8.01
N PHE A 23 -5.10 8.94 7.89
CA PHE A 23 -4.21 9.07 9.02
C PHE A 23 -4.81 10.00 10.09
N ASN A 24 -5.02 9.47 11.29
CA ASN A 24 -5.40 10.20 12.48
C ASN A 24 -4.15 10.63 13.29
N PRO A 25 -3.84 11.94 13.40
CA PRO A 25 -2.70 12.45 14.17
C PRO A 25 -2.76 12.12 15.67
N THR A 26 -3.95 12.02 16.25
CA THR A 26 -4.13 11.67 17.67
C THR A 26 -3.63 10.26 17.96
N HIS A 27 -3.94 9.29 17.08
CA HIS A 27 -3.40 7.93 17.21
C HIS A 27 -1.87 7.89 17.13
N GLN A 28 -1.26 8.77 16.32
CA GLN A 28 0.20 8.86 16.25
C GLN A 28 0.79 9.49 17.52
N ALA A 29 0.17 10.56 18.03
CA ALA A 29 0.59 11.23 19.26
C ALA A 29 0.50 10.30 20.48
N GLU A 30 -0.53 9.46 20.52
CA GLU A 30 -0.76 8.46 21.56
C GLU A 30 0.04 7.16 21.35
N ASN A 31 0.91 7.08 20.32
CA ASN A 31 1.68 5.87 19.99
C ASN A 31 0.79 4.62 19.79
N ARG A 32 -0.31 4.76 19.07
CA ARG A 32 -1.30 3.68 18.86
C ARG A 32 -1.18 2.98 17.51
N TYR A 33 -0.52 3.58 16.52
CA TYR A 33 -0.28 2.89 15.26
C TYR A 33 0.75 1.78 15.44
N PRO A 34 0.50 0.57 14.93
CA PRO A 34 1.48 -0.50 14.97
C PRO A 34 2.72 -0.13 14.14
N PRO A 35 3.89 -0.76 14.41
CA PRO A 35 5.01 -0.65 13.50
C PRO A 35 4.59 -1.15 12.11
N ALA A 36 5.02 -0.45 11.06
CA ALA A 36 4.74 -0.80 9.68
C ALA A 36 6.05 -0.97 8.90
N ALA A 37 6.07 -1.95 8.01
CA ALA A 37 7.17 -2.25 7.11
C ALA A 37 6.63 -2.32 5.68
N VAL A 38 7.46 -2.00 4.69
CA VAL A 38 7.12 -2.00 3.27
C VAL A 38 8.15 -2.85 2.54
N LEU A 39 7.67 -3.93 1.93
CA LEU A 39 8.40 -4.71 0.93
C LEU A 39 7.84 -4.32 -0.44
N TYR A 40 8.70 -3.87 -1.36
CA TYR A 40 8.24 -3.38 -2.66
C TYR A 40 9.19 -3.75 -3.80
N GLY A 41 8.65 -3.96 -4.99
CA GLY A 41 9.41 -4.10 -6.23
C GLY A 41 9.58 -2.75 -6.94
N LYS A 42 10.74 -2.55 -7.58
CA LYS A 42 11.01 -1.35 -8.41
C LYS A 42 11.69 -1.69 -9.75
N SER A 43 11.97 -2.95 -10.00
CA SER A 43 12.84 -3.38 -11.11
C SER A 43 12.09 -3.88 -12.33
N VAL A 44 10.75 -4.02 -12.25
CA VAL A 44 9.92 -4.50 -13.35
C VAL A 44 9.17 -3.31 -13.96
N PRO A 45 9.23 -3.11 -15.30
CA PRO A 45 8.38 -2.14 -15.98
C PRO A 45 6.91 -2.40 -15.66
N THR A 46 6.25 -1.41 -15.10
CA THR A 46 4.86 -1.50 -14.64
C THR A 46 4.00 -0.51 -15.41
N VAL A 47 2.96 -1.02 -16.06
CA VAL A 47 2.01 -0.20 -16.81
C VAL A 47 1.28 0.72 -15.84
N TYR A 48 1.24 2.02 -16.14
CA TYR A 48 0.46 2.99 -15.36
C TYR A 48 -0.57 3.76 -16.18
N GLY A 49 -0.59 3.54 -17.49
CA GLY A 49 -1.57 4.13 -18.38
C GLY A 49 -1.43 3.60 -19.80
N ALA A 50 -2.44 3.89 -20.61
CA ALA A 50 -2.41 3.69 -22.05
C ALA A 50 -2.79 5.02 -22.70
N ARG A 51 -2.07 5.42 -23.75
CA ARG A 51 -2.38 6.63 -24.50
C ARG A 51 -3.50 6.32 -25.50
N VAL A 52 -4.55 7.13 -25.44
CA VAL A 52 -5.67 7.08 -26.38
C VAL A 52 -5.77 8.44 -27.05
N TRP A 53 -5.87 8.45 -28.39
CA TRP A 53 -5.88 9.67 -29.20
C TRP A 53 -7.26 10.34 -29.27
N SER A 54 -8.34 9.59 -29.03
CA SER A 54 -9.70 10.13 -29.02
C SER A 54 -10.68 9.27 -28.19
N PRO A 55 -11.80 9.84 -27.73
CA PRO A 55 -12.85 9.07 -27.05
C PRO A 55 -13.45 7.95 -27.91
N ASP A 56 -13.50 8.12 -29.24
CA ASP A 56 -13.99 7.07 -30.15
C ASP A 56 -13.06 5.86 -30.21
N GLN A 57 -11.75 6.10 -30.05
CA GLN A 57 -10.76 5.02 -30.03
C GLN A 57 -10.95 4.10 -28.81
N ILE A 58 -11.43 4.59 -27.66
CA ILE A 58 -11.71 3.79 -26.44
C ILE A 58 -12.58 2.55 -26.72
N ARG A 59 -13.44 2.63 -27.74
CA ARG A 59 -14.36 1.56 -28.14
C ARG A 59 -13.73 0.51 -29.06
N ARG A 60 -12.50 0.73 -29.54
CA ARG A 60 -11.79 -0.12 -30.50
C ARG A 60 -10.93 -1.14 -29.76
N LEU A 61 -10.60 -2.24 -30.43
CA LEU A 61 -9.80 -3.33 -29.85
C LEU A 61 -8.36 -2.91 -29.55
N ASP A 62 -7.79 -2.04 -30.36
CA ASP A 62 -6.41 -1.53 -30.32
C ASP A 62 -6.25 -0.28 -29.44
N ALA A 63 -7.30 0.11 -28.71
CA ALA A 63 -7.31 1.35 -27.93
C ALA A 63 -6.23 1.43 -26.84
N TYR A 64 -5.72 0.28 -26.40
CA TYR A 64 -4.85 0.15 -25.24
C TYR A 64 -3.47 -0.44 -25.56
N ASP A 65 -3.06 -0.40 -26.84
CA ASP A 65 -1.77 -0.96 -27.27
C ASP A 65 -0.58 -0.03 -26.97
N ASP A 66 -0.81 1.28 -26.88
CA ASP A 66 0.22 2.28 -26.59
C ASP A 66 0.38 2.50 -25.07
N LEU A 67 1.12 1.59 -24.44
CA LEU A 67 1.28 1.52 -22.99
C LEU A 67 2.40 2.43 -22.46
N ALA A 68 2.13 3.13 -21.37
CA ALA A 68 3.10 3.91 -20.61
C ALA A 68 3.57 3.14 -19.37
N PHE A 69 4.89 3.09 -19.17
CA PHE A 69 5.53 2.31 -18.11
C PHE A 69 6.32 3.18 -17.12
N ALA A 70 6.33 2.76 -15.87
CA ALA A 70 7.17 3.30 -14.82
C ALA A 70 7.71 2.16 -13.93
N ALA A 71 8.60 2.50 -13.01
CA ALA A 71 9.24 1.52 -12.13
C ALA A 71 8.25 0.93 -11.10
N GLY A 72 8.21 -0.40 -10.99
CA GLY A 72 7.36 -1.11 -10.04
C GLY A 72 7.66 -2.61 -9.98
N ASP A 73 6.65 -3.40 -9.68
CA ASP A 73 6.73 -4.87 -9.56
C ASP A 73 6.07 -5.63 -10.74
N GLY A 74 5.64 -4.90 -11.77
CA GLY A 74 4.91 -5.42 -12.94
C GLY A 74 3.39 -5.26 -12.81
N VAL A 75 2.89 -4.87 -11.64
CA VAL A 75 1.46 -4.62 -11.36
C VAL A 75 1.27 -3.30 -10.62
N CYS A 76 1.97 -3.12 -9.50
CA CYS A 76 1.93 -1.93 -8.65
C CYS A 76 3.18 -1.08 -8.86
N LEU A 77 2.99 0.23 -9.00
CA LEU A 77 4.10 1.19 -9.04
C LEU A 77 4.83 1.22 -7.71
N ALA A 78 6.16 1.37 -7.77
CA ALA A 78 6.98 1.49 -6.56
C ALA A 78 6.55 2.70 -5.69
N SER A 79 6.09 3.79 -6.31
CA SER A 79 5.55 4.96 -5.61
C SER A 79 4.20 4.68 -4.94
N ALA A 80 3.34 3.88 -5.57
CA ALA A 80 2.02 3.53 -5.05
C ALA A 80 2.09 2.46 -3.93
N ALA A 81 3.18 1.69 -3.86
CA ALA A 81 3.41 0.70 -2.81
C ALA A 81 3.81 1.31 -1.45
N MET A 82 4.10 2.61 -1.39
CA MET A 82 4.48 3.29 -0.15
C MET A 82 3.30 3.49 0.78
N LEU A 83 3.58 3.64 2.08
CA LEU A 83 2.52 3.96 3.05
C LEU A 83 1.88 5.33 2.72
N PRO A 84 0.57 5.50 2.99
CA PRO A 84 -0.08 6.79 2.81
C PRO A 84 0.58 7.90 3.64
N PRO A 85 0.38 9.18 3.26
CA PRO A 85 0.90 10.31 4.03
C PRO A 85 0.52 10.24 5.52
N GLY A 86 1.47 10.60 6.38
CA GLY A 86 1.32 10.59 7.84
C GLY A 86 1.81 9.31 8.52
N TYR A 87 1.65 8.15 7.86
CA TYR A 87 2.17 6.88 8.36
C TYR A 87 3.70 6.83 8.29
N ARG A 88 4.31 6.07 9.21
CA ARG A 88 5.77 5.96 9.33
C ARG A 88 6.21 4.51 9.18
N ILE A 89 7.24 4.31 8.37
CA ILE A 89 7.90 3.02 8.24
C ILE A 89 8.89 2.86 9.40
N ILE A 90 8.88 1.69 10.03
CA ILE A 90 9.80 1.38 11.13
C ILE A 90 11.24 1.34 10.60
N LYS A 91 12.21 1.71 11.45
CA LYS A 91 13.64 1.70 11.07
C LYS A 91 14.06 0.33 10.53
N GLY A 92 14.59 0.30 9.31
CA GLY A 92 15.01 -0.94 8.62
C GLY A 92 13.86 -1.77 8.05
N GLY A 93 12.62 -1.28 8.11
CA GLY A 93 11.43 -1.93 7.56
C GLY A 93 11.08 -1.53 6.12
N LEU A 94 11.88 -0.67 5.47
CA LEU A 94 11.74 -0.39 4.03
C LEU A 94 12.71 -1.28 3.26
N VAL A 95 12.17 -2.23 2.49
CA VAL A 95 12.96 -3.24 1.77
C VAL A 95 12.56 -3.26 0.31
N LYS A 96 13.56 -3.06 -0.55
CA LYS A 96 13.40 -3.22 -2.01
C LYS A 96 13.67 -4.67 -2.37
N SER A 97 12.75 -5.27 -3.12
CA SER A 97 12.95 -6.58 -3.75
C SER A 97 13.22 -6.41 -5.26
N GLU A 98 13.99 -7.33 -5.81
CA GLU A 98 14.18 -7.50 -7.26
C GLU A 98 13.11 -8.44 -7.87
N ARG A 99 12.26 -9.05 -7.04
CA ARG A 99 11.15 -9.91 -7.49
C ARG A 99 9.99 -9.06 -7.99
N GLY A 100 9.30 -9.56 -9.02
CA GLY A 100 8.01 -9.01 -9.46
C GLY A 100 6.85 -9.39 -8.53
N HIS A 101 5.66 -8.85 -8.81
CA HIS A 101 4.46 -8.89 -7.96
C HIS A 101 4.16 -10.29 -7.38
N VAL A 102 4.04 -11.29 -8.27
CA VAL A 102 3.69 -12.68 -7.88
C VAL A 102 4.79 -13.33 -7.04
N GLY A 103 6.06 -12.98 -7.29
CA GLY A 103 7.22 -13.55 -6.60
C GLY A 103 7.65 -12.77 -5.36
N LEU A 104 6.97 -11.66 -5.03
CA LEU A 104 7.43 -10.71 -4.02
C LEU A 104 7.59 -11.35 -2.64
N LEU A 105 6.62 -12.18 -2.22
CA LEU A 105 6.68 -12.92 -0.96
C LEU A 105 7.63 -14.12 -1.00
N GLY A 106 8.11 -14.51 -2.19
CA GLY A 106 9.17 -15.50 -2.36
C GLY A 106 10.57 -14.95 -2.04
N ASP A 107 10.72 -13.63 -1.89
CA ASP A 107 11.93 -13.02 -1.35
C ASP A 107 11.99 -13.20 0.17
N LEU A 108 12.36 -14.41 0.59
CA LEU A 108 12.39 -14.79 2.01
C LEU A 108 13.35 -13.94 2.85
N GLU A 109 14.44 -13.46 2.24
CA GLU A 109 15.38 -12.56 2.91
C GLU A 109 14.75 -11.19 3.18
N GLY A 110 14.12 -10.60 2.15
CA GLY A 110 13.43 -9.31 2.29
C GLY A 110 12.23 -9.37 3.23
N VAL A 111 11.41 -10.42 3.12
CA VAL A 111 10.31 -10.69 4.06
C VAL A 111 10.83 -10.85 5.48
N GLY A 112 11.91 -11.64 5.67
CA GLY A 112 12.54 -11.84 6.96
C GLY A 112 13.05 -10.55 7.58
N GLN A 113 13.64 -9.65 6.78
CA GLN A 113 14.08 -8.34 7.24
C GLN A 113 12.89 -7.48 7.71
N CYS A 114 11.81 -7.40 6.93
CA CYS A 114 10.60 -6.68 7.32
C CYS A 114 10.04 -7.21 8.66
N LEU A 115 9.87 -8.54 8.79
CA LEU A 115 9.36 -9.16 10.00
C LEU A 115 10.23 -8.88 11.22
N ARG A 116 11.56 -8.98 11.09
CA ARG A 116 12.49 -8.64 12.17
C ARG A 116 12.37 -7.17 12.59
N ALA A 117 12.22 -6.26 11.63
CA ALA A 117 12.05 -4.83 11.91
C ALA A 117 10.74 -4.55 12.66
N LEU A 118 9.64 -5.23 12.30
CA LEU A 118 8.36 -5.15 13.00
C LEU A 118 8.45 -5.67 14.44
N VAL A 119 9.03 -6.85 14.63
CA VAL A 119 9.22 -7.45 15.97
C VAL A 119 10.09 -6.55 16.84
N ARG A 120 11.20 -6.02 16.30
CA ARG A 120 12.06 -5.08 17.03
C ARG A 120 11.30 -3.82 17.41
N GLY A 121 10.62 -3.19 16.46
CA GLY A 121 9.84 -1.96 16.72
C GLY A 121 8.76 -2.18 17.78
N ARG A 122 8.10 -3.34 17.78
CA ARG A 122 7.12 -3.68 18.81
C ARG A 122 7.75 -3.84 20.19
N ARG A 123 8.92 -4.49 20.29
CA ARG A 123 9.69 -4.62 21.54
C ARG A 123 10.20 -3.27 22.07
N GLU A 124 10.54 -2.35 21.16
CA GLU A 124 10.92 -0.97 21.47
C GLU A 124 9.71 -0.08 21.85
N GLY A 125 8.51 -0.64 21.86
CA GLY A 125 7.30 0.01 22.37
C GLY A 125 6.42 0.69 21.31
N VAL A 126 6.72 0.56 20.02
CA VAL A 126 5.92 1.19 18.96
C VAL A 126 4.51 0.58 18.91
N GLY A 127 3.50 1.45 18.95
CA GLY A 127 2.09 1.07 18.84
C GLY A 127 1.47 0.48 20.11
N LEU A 128 2.12 0.60 21.28
CA LEU A 128 1.61 0.09 22.56
C LEU A 128 0.66 1.05 23.28
N GLY A 129 0.48 2.27 22.76
CA GLY A 129 -0.22 3.33 23.47
C GLY A 129 0.66 3.96 24.55
N SER A 130 0.23 5.11 25.06
CA SER A 130 0.86 5.82 26.17
C SER A 130 0.73 5.13 27.55
N GLY A 131 0.05 3.97 27.64
CA GLY A 131 -0.30 3.31 28.91
C GLY A 131 0.34 1.94 29.20
N GLN A 132 1.17 1.37 28.31
CA GLN A 132 1.73 0.02 28.50
C GLN A 132 3.27 -0.05 28.51
N GLY A 133 3.95 1.09 28.73
CA GLY A 133 5.41 1.18 28.71
C GLY A 133 6.13 0.86 30.02
N THR A 134 5.42 0.51 31.10
CA THR A 134 6.03 0.20 32.41
C THR A 134 5.37 -1.00 33.06
N SER A 135 5.89 -2.19 32.77
CA SER A 135 5.81 -3.33 33.69
C SER A 135 7.08 -4.15 33.54
N SER A 136 7.99 -3.89 34.49
CA SER A 136 9.00 -4.76 35.11
C SER A 136 9.82 -5.71 34.24
#